data_AF-A0A4R6AUZ7-F1
#
_entry.id   AF-A0A4R6AUZ7-F1
#
_cell.length_a   1.000
_cell.length_b   1.000
_cell.length_c   1.000
_cell.angle_alpha   90.00
_cell.angle_beta   90.00
_cell.angle_gamma   90.00
#
_symmetry.space_group_name_H-M   'P 1'
#
loop_
_entity.id
_entity.type
_entity.pdbx_description
1 polymer ?
#
loop_
_entity_poly.entity_id
_entity_poly.type
_entity_poly.pdbx_seq_one_letter_code
_entity_poly.pdbx_strand_id
1 'polypeptide(L)'
;MEWPDRSSMVSRGRGRRARRVEVMTPVRSLCGTGRIPKDRTSASAWLKRHSVAISRAPCNGGEREVVRLSDLPEPERRAFLDQHIAERGLPAGDYDDAAHAAFLAAPAAKREKAERKADIARYLLSIKDHAGWPDRVALVRAKFGTAGTSKDNLKLLLRQVKGLDPINFAPALLPKTRNTNRAKPIAREAWSFFMTTISRAGPDFPLAQAYRDVRDVAKVRGWAWPSYPTVFRRWDALPHAQKLEARFGRDRAAKLLAQPVHRDKTTLAPLEILSLDGRTLDFWTDCGDGRAVRLTMLALVDVASNVVAGWRLCQSENASDTARLIRDTCEAFGIFDTLYTDNVLCRENLAA
;
A
#
# COMPACT_ATOMS: atom_id res chain seq x y z
N MET A 1 -31.07 -35.73 39.81
CA MET A 1 -31.57 -35.53 38.44
C MET A 1 -32.44 -34.28 38.55
N GLU A 2 -32.04 -33.07 38.16
CA GLU A 2 -31.24 -32.59 37.04
C GLU A 2 -30.36 -31.39 37.45
N TRP A 3 -29.43 -31.06 36.55
CA TRP A 3 -28.24 -30.23 36.73
C TRP A 3 -28.49 -28.71 36.73
N PRO A 4 -27.71 -27.91 37.49
CA PRO A 4 -27.57 -26.49 37.21
C PRO A 4 -26.46 -26.20 36.17
N ASP A 5 -26.89 -25.43 35.17
CA ASP A 5 -26.20 -24.47 34.31
C ASP A 5 -24.67 -24.60 34.05
N ARG A 6 -24.35 -24.84 32.78
CA ARG A 6 -23.00 -24.83 32.21
C ARG A 6 -22.53 -23.38 32.01
N SER A 7 -22.15 -22.72 33.09
CA SER A 7 -21.34 -21.51 33.05
C SER A 7 -19.93 -21.82 33.54
N SER A 8 -19.19 -22.61 32.76
CA SER A 8 -17.79 -22.93 33.03
C SER A 8 -16.83 -22.12 32.14
N MET A 9 -16.01 -21.32 32.82
CA MET A 9 -14.59 -21.14 32.52
C MET A 9 -14.22 -20.59 31.13
N VAL A 10 -14.48 -19.30 30.89
CA VAL A 10 -13.60 -18.51 30.02
C VAL A 10 -12.41 -18.06 30.86
N SER A 11 -11.45 -18.98 31.05
CA SER A 11 -10.12 -18.61 31.52
C SER A 11 -9.48 -17.69 30.47
N ARG A 12 -9.47 -16.38 30.75
CA ARG A 12 -8.71 -15.39 29.99
C ARG A 12 -7.23 -15.64 30.25
N GLY A 13 -6.67 -16.65 29.58
CA GLY A 13 -5.24 -16.81 29.40
C GLY A 13 -4.71 -15.58 28.67
N ARG A 14 -4.29 -14.56 29.42
CA ARG A 14 -3.41 -13.50 28.91
C ARG A 14 -2.14 -14.18 28.48
N GLY A 15 -2.08 -14.60 27.22
CA GLY A 15 -0.87 -15.03 26.57
C GLY A 15 0.13 -13.90 26.72
N ARG A 16 1.09 -14.07 27.65
CA ARG A 16 2.33 -13.29 27.67
C ARG A 16 2.93 -13.52 26.29
N ARG A 17 2.74 -12.58 25.37
CA ARG A 17 3.55 -12.50 24.15
C ARG A 17 4.98 -12.50 24.64
N ALA A 18 5.70 -13.61 24.43
CA ALA A 18 7.13 -13.66 24.68
C ALA A 18 7.73 -12.43 24.02
N ARG A 19 8.30 -11.52 24.82
CA ARG A 19 8.94 -10.31 24.31
C ARG A 19 9.90 -10.78 23.22
N ARG A 20 9.67 -10.29 22.00
CA ARG A 20 10.53 -10.56 20.85
C ARG A 20 11.93 -10.14 21.29
N VAL A 21 12.84 -11.10 21.41
CA VAL A 21 14.25 -10.78 21.61
C VAL A 21 14.74 -10.29 20.25
N GLU A 22 14.56 -9.00 20.00
CA GLU A 22 15.13 -8.35 18.81
C GLU A 22 16.65 -8.49 18.91
N VAL A 23 17.28 -8.99 17.85
CA VAL A 23 18.74 -9.08 17.76
C VAL A 23 19.23 -7.67 17.46
N MET A 24 19.53 -6.93 18.51
CA MET A 24 20.01 -5.56 18.41
C MET A 24 21.51 -5.52 18.75
N THR A 25 22.29 -4.89 17.89
CA THR A 25 23.73 -4.71 18.06
C THR A 25 23.99 -3.45 18.89
N PRO A 26 24.71 -3.53 20.02
CA PRO A 26 25.10 -2.34 20.77
C PRO A 26 25.90 -1.36 19.92
N VAL A 27 25.64 -0.06 20.03
CA VAL A 27 26.44 0.96 19.31
C VAL A 27 27.91 0.87 19.70
N ARG A 28 28.21 0.53 20.95
CA ARG A 28 29.58 0.36 21.44
C ARG A 28 30.36 -0.74 20.70
N SER A 29 29.69 -1.80 20.22
CA SER A 29 30.36 -2.83 19.41
C SER A 29 30.59 -2.42 17.95
N LEU A 30 29.99 -1.32 17.50
CA LEU A 30 30.21 -0.75 16.16
C LEU A 30 31.32 0.31 16.14
N CYS A 31 31.78 0.75 17.32
CA CYS A 31 32.81 1.78 17.43
C CYS A 31 34.10 1.33 16.75
N GLY A 32 34.54 2.11 15.75
CA GLY A 32 35.76 1.83 15.00
C GLY A 32 35.60 0.82 13.85
N THR A 33 34.38 0.40 13.49
CA THR A 33 34.15 -0.47 12.33
C THR A 33 33.97 0.36 11.05
N GLY A 34 34.78 0.09 10.03
CA GLY A 34 34.74 0.84 8.76
C GLY A 34 34.93 2.35 8.98
N ARG A 35 33.94 3.15 8.57
CA ARG A 35 33.93 4.62 8.77
C ARG A 35 33.26 5.07 10.06
N ILE A 36 32.79 4.15 10.91
CA ILE A 36 32.15 4.48 12.18
C ILE A 36 33.21 4.98 13.17
N PRO A 37 33.03 6.17 13.77
CA PRO A 37 33.97 6.70 14.75
C PRO A 37 34.24 5.76 15.94
N LYS A 38 35.45 5.85 16.51
CA LYS A 38 35.88 5.05 17.68
C LYS A 38 35.20 5.48 18.98
N ASP A 39 34.85 6.76 19.10
CA ASP A 39 34.10 7.27 20.24
C ASP A 39 32.59 6.98 20.10
N ARG A 40 31.94 6.57 21.20
CA ARG A 40 30.53 6.18 21.21
C ARG A 40 29.61 7.33 20.81
N THR A 41 29.83 8.53 21.36
CA THR A 41 28.97 9.69 21.09
C THR A 41 29.08 10.10 19.62
N SER A 42 30.29 10.07 19.09
CA SER A 42 30.59 10.31 17.68
C SER A 42 29.98 9.25 16.76
N ALA A 43 30.00 7.97 17.17
CA ALA A 43 29.35 6.88 16.46
C ALA A 43 27.83 7.06 16.40
N SER A 44 27.18 7.42 17.51
CA SER A 44 25.74 7.69 17.53
C SER A 44 25.37 8.88 16.65
N ALA A 45 26.18 9.95 16.63
CA ALA A 45 25.98 11.08 15.72
C ALA A 45 26.18 10.70 14.25
N TRP A 46 27.14 9.82 13.94
CA TRP A 46 27.35 9.29 12.60
C TRP A 46 26.16 8.45 12.12
N LEU A 47 25.66 7.55 12.96
CA LEU A 47 24.52 6.67 12.65
C LEU A 47 23.26 7.48 12.35
N LYS A 48 22.97 8.54 13.13
CA LYS A 48 21.86 9.46 12.87
C LYS A 48 21.98 10.18 11.53
N ARG A 49 23.20 10.63 11.17
CA ARG A 49 23.47 11.29 9.89
C ARG A 49 23.24 10.38 8.68
N HIS A 50 23.40 9.07 8.86
CA HIS A 50 23.17 8.05 7.82
C HIS A 50 21.79 7.40 7.93
N SER A 51 20.83 8.06 8.60
CA SER A 51 19.44 7.61 8.75
C SER A 51 19.28 6.22 9.39
N VAL A 52 20.24 5.79 10.21
CA VAL A 52 20.14 4.53 10.96
C VAL A 52 19.38 4.75 12.26
N ALA A 53 18.29 4.00 12.46
CA ALA A 53 17.47 4.12 13.65
C ALA A 53 18.20 3.57 14.89
N ILE A 54 18.33 4.40 15.93
CA ILE A 54 18.91 4.03 17.23
C ILE A 54 17.79 3.82 18.24
N SER A 55 17.78 2.67 18.90
CA SER A 55 16.87 2.33 20.00
C SER A 55 17.63 2.19 21.31
N ARG A 56 16.92 2.19 22.44
CA ARG A 56 17.50 1.91 23.76
C ARG A 56 17.08 0.53 24.25
N ALA A 57 18.02 -0.20 24.82
CA ALA A 57 17.77 -1.52 25.41
C ALA A 57 18.32 -1.56 26.84
N PRO A 58 17.65 -2.23 27.79
CA PRO A 58 18.14 -2.36 29.17
C PRO A 58 19.46 -3.15 29.21
N CYS A 59 20.36 -2.75 30.09
CA CYS A 59 21.60 -3.45 30.41
C CYS A 59 21.90 -3.38 31.91
N ASN A 60 22.87 -4.18 32.37
CA ASN A 60 23.33 -4.08 33.76
C ASN A 60 23.90 -2.67 33.98
N GLY A 61 23.28 -1.89 34.86
CA GLY A 61 23.68 -0.50 35.14
C GLY A 61 23.03 0.59 34.26
N GLY A 62 21.92 0.31 33.56
CA GLY A 62 21.12 1.35 32.89
C GLY A 62 20.55 0.92 31.54
N GLU A 63 20.57 1.84 30.57
CA GLU A 63 20.18 1.59 29.18
C GLU A 63 21.38 1.77 28.25
N ARG A 64 21.45 0.97 27.18
CA ARG A 64 22.43 1.10 26.11
C ARG A 64 21.76 1.39 24.78
N GLU A 65 22.44 2.18 23.95
CA GLU A 65 22.03 2.43 22.58
C GLU A 65 22.32 1.20 21.72
N VAL A 66 21.33 0.80 20.92
CA VAL A 66 21.39 -0.38 20.06
C VAL A 66 20.80 -0.07 18.68
N VAL A 67 21.31 -0.75 17.66
CA VAL A 67 20.85 -0.64 16.26
C VAL A 67 20.64 -2.01 15.65
N ARG A 68 19.88 -2.09 14.56
CA ARG A 68 19.76 -3.31 13.77
C ARG A 68 20.91 -3.38 12.79
N LEU A 69 21.56 -4.53 12.71
CA LEU A 69 22.70 -4.73 11.81
C LEU A 69 22.29 -4.55 10.33
N SER A 70 21.06 -4.96 10.00
CA SER A 70 20.47 -4.85 8.67
C SER A 70 20.18 -3.42 8.20
N ASP A 71 20.24 -2.45 9.10
CA ASP A 71 19.94 -1.04 8.81
C ASP A 71 21.24 -0.22 8.66
N LEU A 72 22.41 -0.83 8.92
CA LEU A 72 23.70 -0.21 8.62
C LEU A 72 23.94 -0.15 7.11
N PRO A 73 24.63 0.89 6.61
CA PRO A 73 25.08 0.89 5.24
C PRO A 73 26.01 -0.31 4.97
N GLU A 74 26.00 -0.76 3.73
CA GLU A 74 26.62 -2.03 3.34
C GLU A 74 28.11 -2.15 3.67
N PRO A 75 28.97 -1.13 3.40
CA PRO A 75 30.39 -1.21 3.72
C PRO A 75 30.66 -1.43 5.22
N GLU A 76 29.93 -0.71 6.08
CA GLU A 76 30.07 -0.79 7.54
C GLU A 76 29.51 -2.11 8.09
N ARG A 77 28.42 -2.61 7.50
CA ARG A 77 27.86 -3.92 7.84
C ARG A 77 28.84 -5.04 7.51
N ARG A 78 29.48 -5.00 6.34
CA ARG A 78 30.51 -5.97 5.93
C ARG A 78 31.71 -5.94 6.88
N ALA A 79 32.28 -4.75 7.11
CA ALA A 79 33.41 -4.57 8.01
C ALA A 79 33.12 -5.06 9.44
N PHE A 80 31.92 -4.80 9.96
CA PHE A 80 31.50 -5.32 11.27
C PHE A 80 31.40 -6.86 11.28
N LEU A 81 30.82 -7.46 10.24
CA LEU A 81 30.72 -8.92 10.14
C LEU A 81 32.11 -9.57 10.07
N ASP A 82 33.02 -9.02 9.27
CA ASP A 82 34.40 -9.51 9.15
C ASP A 82 35.11 -9.50 10.51
N GLN A 83 35.08 -8.36 11.20
CA GLN A 83 35.68 -8.23 12.54
C GLN A 83 35.05 -9.23 13.53
N HIS A 84 33.72 -9.31 13.58
CA HIS A 84 33.00 -10.17 14.53
C HIS A 84 33.18 -11.66 14.25
N ILE A 85 33.45 -12.04 13.00
CA ILE A 85 33.81 -13.40 12.60
C ILE A 85 35.27 -13.69 13.00
N ALA A 86 36.18 -12.75 12.74
CA ALA A 86 37.59 -12.86 13.11
C ALA A 86 37.80 -12.96 14.63
N GLU A 87 37.04 -12.21 15.44
CA GLU A 87 37.02 -12.30 16.91
C GLU A 87 36.66 -13.70 17.42
N ARG A 88 36.03 -14.53 16.59
CA ARG A 88 35.66 -15.92 16.90
C ARG A 88 36.67 -16.94 16.39
N GLY A 89 37.78 -16.48 15.81
CA GLY A 89 38.80 -17.33 15.21
C GLY A 89 38.33 -18.06 13.96
N LEU A 90 37.31 -17.54 13.28
CA LEU A 90 36.81 -18.11 12.02
C LEU A 90 37.29 -17.25 10.84
N PRO A 91 37.62 -17.86 9.69
CA PRO A 91 37.81 -17.11 8.45
C PRO A 91 36.45 -16.60 7.95
N ALA A 92 36.37 -15.33 7.55
CA ALA A 92 35.12 -14.74 7.03
C ALA A 92 34.65 -15.40 5.73
N GLY A 93 35.61 -15.67 4.83
CA GLY A 93 35.39 -16.23 3.50
C GLY A 93 34.91 -15.20 2.49
N ASP A 94 34.41 -15.66 1.34
CA ASP A 94 34.03 -14.79 0.22
C ASP A 94 32.61 -14.24 0.39
N TYR A 95 32.39 -12.98 0.03
CA TYR A 95 31.07 -12.35 0.14
C TYR A 95 30.20 -12.65 -1.07
N ASP A 96 29.03 -13.27 -0.86
CA ASP A 96 28.05 -13.53 -1.92
C ASP A 96 27.07 -12.34 -2.07
N ASP A 97 27.36 -11.45 -3.01
CA ASP A 97 26.54 -10.26 -3.28
C ASP A 97 25.06 -10.60 -3.57
N ALA A 98 24.81 -11.65 -4.35
CA ALA A 98 23.45 -12.02 -4.77
C ALA A 98 22.63 -12.54 -3.58
N ALA A 99 23.24 -13.37 -2.72
CA ALA A 99 22.59 -13.88 -1.52
C ALA A 99 22.28 -12.75 -0.52
N HIS A 100 23.20 -11.81 -0.34
CA HIS A 100 22.99 -10.67 0.55
C HIS A 100 21.95 -9.68 0.02
N ALA A 101 21.89 -9.44 -1.29
CA ALA A 101 20.84 -8.63 -1.90
C ALA A 101 19.44 -9.25 -1.67
N ALA A 102 19.29 -10.56 -1.89
CA ALA A 102 18.04 -11.28 -1.62
C ALA A 102 17.66 -11.26 -0.13
N PHE A 103 18.65 -11.31 0.77
CA PHE A 103 18.46 -11.16 2.21
C PHE A 103 17.94 -9.76 2.57
N LEU A 104 18.51 -8.70 2.00
CA LEU A 104 18.10 -7.32 2.29
C LEU A 104 16.67 -7.01 1.80
N ALA A 105 16.25 -7.63 0.69
CA ALA A 105 14.89 -7.52 0.18
C ALA A 105 13.84 -8.23 1.09
N ALA A 106 14.27 -9.08 2.01
CA ALA A 106 13.36 -9.81 2.89
C ALA A 106 12.82 -8.92 4.03
N PRO A 107 11.59 -9.17 4.53
CA PRO A 107 11.04 -8.45 5.68
C PRO A 107 11.95 -8.49 6.92
N ALA A 108 12.04 -7.37 7.66
CA ALA A 108 12.90 -7.22 8.84
C ALA A 108 12.78 -8.40 9.84
N ALA A 109 11.56 -8.84 10.15
CA ALA A 109 11.31 -9.96 11.05
C ALA A 109 11.90 -11.31 10.58
N LYS A 110 12.10 -11.51 9.27
CA LYS A 110 12.79 -12.68 8.73
C LYS A 110 14.30 -12.51 8.78
N ARG A 111 14.80 -11.30 8.47
CA ARG A 111 16.22 -10.94 8.56
C ARG A 111 16.76 -11.18 9.97
N GLU A 112 16.08 -10.65 11.00
CA GLU A 112 16.43 -10.82 12.41
C GLU A 112 16.52 -12.30 12.83
N LYS A 113 15.57 -13.13 12.39
CA LYS A 113 15.57 -14.57 12.68
C LYS A 113 16.76 -15.28 12.05
N ALA A 114 17.12 -14.88 10.84
CA ALA A 114 18.23 -15.46 10.10
C ALA A 114 19.58 -15.01 10.69
N GLU A 115 19.72 -13.73 11.05
CA GLU A 115 20.90 -13.19 11.75
C GLU A 115 21.11 -13.89 13.09
N ARG A 116 20.06 -14.10 13.88
CA ARG A 116 20.16 -14.86 15.14
C ARG A 116 20.70 -16.28 14.91
N LYS A 117 20.19 -16.96 13.88
CA LYS A 117 20.60 -18.33 13.56
C LYS A 117 22.04 -18.37 13.05
N ALA A 118 22.44 -17.40 12.23
CA ALA A 118 23.81 -17.25 11.77
C ALA A 118 24.77 -17.01 12.93
N ASP A 119 24.37 -16.19 13.91
CA ASP A 119 25.17 -15.93 15.09
C ASP A 119 25.36 -17.19 15.96
N ILE A 120 24.30 -17.98 16.12
CA ILE A 120 24.35 -19.30 16.77
C ILE A 120 25.26 -20.25 16.00
N ALA A 121 25.16 -20.31 14.67
CA ALA A 121 25.99 -21.17 13.84
C ALA A 121 27.48 -20.81 13.92
N ARG A 122 27.82 -19.51 13.84
CA ARG A 122 29.20 -19.03 14.04
C ARG A 122 29.72 -19.38 15.43
N TYR A 123 28.90 -19.19 16.46
CA TYR A 123 29.29 -19.55 17.83
C TYR A 123 29.52 -21.06 17.98
N LEU A 124 28.67 -21.90 17.40
CA LEU A 124 28.85 -23.35 17.41
C LEU A 124 30.14 -23.81 16.71
N LEU A 125 30.53 -23.17 15.60
CA LEU A 125 31.78 -23.47 14.90
C LEU A 125 33.01 -22.97 15.67
N SER A 126 32.87 -21.91 16.48
CA SER A 126 33.97 -21.43 17.34
C SER A 126 34.24 -22.31 18.57
N ILE A 127 33.27 -23.15 18.97
CA ILE A 127 33.47 -24.10 20.06
C ILE A 127 34.32 -25.25 19.52
N LYS A 128 35.59 -25.31 19.94
CA LYS A 128 36.55 -26.34 19.57
C LYS A 128 36.01 -27.75 19.84
N ASP A 129 36.47 -28.73 19.07
CA ASP A 129 35.87 -30.06 18.90
C ASP A 129 35.69 -30.92 20.16
N HIS A 130 36.29 -30.54 21.29
CA HIS A 130 36.30 -31.35 22.52
C HIS A 130 35.02 -31.25 23.39
N ALA A 131 34.06 -30.40 23.04
CA ALA A 131 32.79 -30.32 23.77
C ALA A 131 31.75 -31.30 23.22
N GLY A 132 31.18 -32.14 24.08
CA GLY A 132 30.07 -33.02 23.73
C GLY A 132 28.79 -32.23 23.37
N TRP A 133 27.83 -32.89 22.71
CA TRP A 133 26.54 -32.24 22.38
C TRP A 133 25.79 -31.64 23.57
N PRO A 134 25.77 -32.26 24.77
CA PRO A 134 25.17 -31.65 25.96
C PRO A 134 25.81 -30.30 26.31
N ASP A 135 27.13 -30.22 26.30
CA ASP A 135 27.88 -29.01 26.63
C ASP A 135 27.67 -27.92 25.58
N ARG A 136 27.69 -28.28 24.28
CA ARG A 136 27.39 -27.36 23.18
C ARG A 136 25.99 -26.75 23.34
N VAL A 137 24.99 -27.56 23.70
CA VAL A 137 23.62 -27.08 23.94
C VAL A 137 23.58 -26.15 25.16
N ALA A 138 24.26 -26.50 26.26
CA ALA A 138 24.31 -25.67 27.46
C ALA A 138 24.96 -24.31 27.18
N LEU A 139 26.11 -24.28 26.49
CA LEU A 139 26.83 -23.06 26.10
C LEU A 139 25.99 -22.17 25.20
N VAL A 140 25.31 -22.74 24.20
CA VAL A 140 24.41 -21.99 23.31
C VAL A 140 23.22 -21.44 24.09
N ARG A 141 22.64 -22.22 25.01
CA ARG A 141 21.52 -21.75 25.84
C ARG A 141 21.91 -20.64 26.80
N ALA A 142 23.10 -20.70 27.39
CA ALA A 142 23.61 -19.65 28.26
C ALA A 142 23.73 -18.30 27.52
N LYS A 143 24.13 -18.33 26.24
CA LYS A 143 24.33 -17.11 25.44
C LYS A 143 23.07 -16.63 24.70
N PHE A 144 22.27 -17.54 24.15
CA PHE A 144 21.16 -17.22 23.23
C PHE A 144 19.77 -17.56 23.77
N GLY A 145 19.68 -18.17 24.96
CA GLY A 145 18.44 -18.62 25.57
C GLY A 145 17.93 -19.96 25.02
N THR A 146 16.74 -20.35 25.46
CA THR A 146 16.13 -21.67 25.17
C THR A 146 15.43 -21.76 23.82
N ALA A 147 15.09 -20.62 23.21
CA ALA A 147 14.32 -20.57 21.96
C ALA A 147 15.14 -21.07 20.76
N GLY A 148 14.73 -22.19 20.17
CA GLY A 148 15.34 -22.76 18.96
C GLY A 148 16.72 -23.39 19.17
N THR A 149 17.09 -23.70 20.41
CA THR A 149 18.41 -24.23 20.80
C THR A 149 18.35 -25.71 21.20
N SER A 150 17.40 -26.48 20.65
CA SER A 150 17.39 -27.95 20.81
C SER A 150 18.51 -28.59 19.99
N LYS A 151 19.01 -29.75 20.46
CA LYS A 151 20.10 -30.50 19.81
C LYS A 151 19.83 -30.71 18.31
N ASP A 152 18.61 -31.09 17.94
CA ASP A 152 18.25 -31.35 16.53
C ASP A 152 18.20 -30.08 15.70
N ASN A 153 17.72 -28.97 16.26
CA ASN A 153 17.76 -27.68 15.57
C ASN A 153 19.20 -27.20 15.36
N LEU A 154 20.09 -27.36 16.35
CA LEU A 154 21.49 -26.99 16.22
C LEU A 154 22.21 -27.85 15.17
N LYS A 155 21.95 -29.16 15.14
CA LYS A 155 22.44 -30.06 14.09
C LYS A 155 21.92 -29.66 12.71
N LEU A 156 20.64 -29.31 12.61
CA LEU A 156 20.03 -28.84 11.36
C LEU A 156 20.70 -27.55 10.89
N LEU A 157 20.93 -26.59 11.79
CA LEU A 157 21.64 -25.34 11.48
C LEU A 157 23.03 -25.62 10.89
N LEU A 158 23.84 -26.45 11.56
CA LEU A 158 25.17 -26.83 11.07
C LEU A 158 25.11 -27.52 9.70
N ARG A 159 24.09 -28.35 9.45
CA ARG A 159 23.88 -28.98 8.15
C ARG A 159 23.56 -27.97 7.06
N GLN A 160 22.75 -26.95 7.36
CA GLN A 160 22.36 -25.92 6.40
C GLN A 160 23.51 -24.99 6.01
N VAL A 161 24.47 -24.78 6.90
CA VAL A 161 25.64 -23.90 6.65
C VAL A 161 26.89 -24.67 6.24
N LYS A 162 26.82 -26.00 6.15
CA LYS A 162 27.98 -26.83 5.79
C LYS A 162 28.47 -26.46 4.39
N GLY A 163 29.75 -26.09 4.29
CA GLY A 163 30.38 -25.71 3.01
C GLY A 163 30.11 -24.28 2.56
N LEU A 164 29.47 -23.45 3.40
CA LEU A 164 29.33 -22.03 3.16
C LEU A 164 30.33 -21.24 4.00
N ASP A 165 30.68 -20.06 3.52
CA ASP A 165 31.49 -19.12 4.26
C ASP A 165 30.71 -18.48 5.42
N PRO A 166 31.33 -18.28 6.60
CA PRO A 166 30.67 -17.70 7.78
C PRO A 166 30.01 -16.34 7.54
N ILE A 167 30.50 -15.55 6.58
CA ILE A 167 29.90 -14.27 6.19
C ILE A 167 28.52 -14.43 5.55
N ASN A 168 28.27 -15.56 4.87
CA ASN A 168 27.04 -15.83 4.10
C ASN A 168 25.98 -16.65 4.88
N PHE A 169 26.20 -16.95 6.16
CA PHE A 169 25.26 -17.74 6.95
C PHE A 169 23.88 -17.09 7.13
N ALA A 170 23.81 -15.77 7.27
CA ALA A 170 22.52 -15.08 7.47
C ALA A 170 21.62 -15.17 6.23
N PRO A 171 22.11 -14.88 5.01
CA PRO A 171 21.37 -15.17 3.78
C PRO A 171 20.93 -16.63 3.65
N ALA A 172 21.83 -17.59 3.91
CA ALA A 172 21.53 -19.02 3.77
C ALA A 172 20.44 -19.52 4.72
N LEU A 173 20.38 -18.94 5.93
CA LEU A 173 19.43 -19.32 6.98
C LEU A 173 18.12 -18.53 6.96
N LEU A 174 17.88 -17.76 5.89
CA LEU A 174 16.65 -17.01 5.71
C LEU A 174 15.42 -17.95 5.71
N PRO A 175 14.40 -17.71 6.56
CA PRO A 175 13.21 -18.55 6.60
C PRO A 175 12.50 -18.60 5.25
N LYS A 176 12.57 -19.76 4.58
CA LYS A 176 11.77 -20.04 3.38
C LYS A 176 10.30 -20.02 3.77
N THR A 177 9.51 -19.17 3.11
CA THR A 177 8.07 -19.12 3.35
C THR A 177 7.48 -20.27 2.56
N ARG A 178 7.05 -21.33 3.26
CA ARG A 178 6.26 -22.36 2.60
C ARG A 178 4.92 -21.72 2.26
N ASN A 179 4.69 -21.46 0.97
CA ASN A 179 3.43 -20.91 0.51
C ASN A 179 2.39 -22.03 0.55
N THR A 180 1.91 -22.35 1.75
CA THR A 180 0.96 -23.46 1.99
C THR A 180 -0.45 -23.12 1.55
N ASN A 181 -0.74 -21.86 1.29
CA ASN A 181 -2.05 -21.44 0.82
C ASN A 181 -2.06 -21.50 -0.71
N ARG A 182 -2.29 -22.71 -1.24
CA ARG A 182 -2.77 -22.87 -2.62
C ARG A 182 -4.00 -21.97 -2.75
N ALA A 183 -3.98 -21.03 -3.69
CA ALA A 183 -5.11 -20.14 -3.92
C ALA A 183 -6.37 -21.00 -4.09
N LYS A 184 -7.36 -20.82 -3.22
CA LYS A 184 -8.62 -21.55 -3.37
C LYS A 184 -9.25 -21.13 -4.70
N PRO A 185 -9.67 -22.08 -5.55
CA PRO A 185 -10.25 -21.73 -6.83
C PRO A 185 -11.54 -20.91 -6.61
N ILE A 186 -11.73 -19.90 -7.46
CA ILE A 186 -12.96 -19.12 -7.54
C ILE A 186 -13.57 -19.43 -8.90
N ALA A 187 -14.79 -19.97 -8.90
CA ALA A 187 -15.53 -20.25 -10.12
C ALA A 187 -15.71 -18.96 -10.96
N ARG A 188 -15.58 -19.06 -12.28
CA ARG A 188 -15.68 -17.89 -13.18
C ARG A 188 -17.08 -17.30 -13.14
N GLU A 189 -18.09 -18.15 -13.03
CA GLU A 189 -19.50 -17.83 -12.96
C GLU A 189 -19.82 -17.05 -11.68
N ALA A 190 -19.31 -17.51 -10.53
CA ALA A 190 -19.48 -16.81 -9.26
C ALA A 190 -18.80 -15.43 -9.26
N TRP A 191 -17.60 -15.33 -9.86
CA TRP A 191 -16.91 -14.05 -10.00
C TRP A 191 -17.67 -13.08 -10.92
N SER A 192 -18.20 -13.57 -12.04
CA SER A 192 -18.99 -12.77 -12.98
C SER A 192 -20.30 -12.30 -12.33
N PHE A 193 -20.93 -13.17 -11.54
CA PHE A 193 -22.11 -12.82 -10.75
C PHE A 193 -21.79 -11.72 -9.73
N PHE A 194 -20.68 -11.85 -8.98
CA PHE A 194 -20.22 -10.82 -8.04
C PHE A 194 -19.99 -9.46 -8.69
N MET A 195 -19.33 -9.43 -9.86
CA MET A 195 -19.14 -8.19 -10.62
C MET A 195 -20.46 -7.57 -11.07
N THR A 196 -21.39 -8.40 -11.53
CA THR A 196 -22.72 -7.95 -11.96
C THR A 196 -23.53 -7.39 -10.79
N THR A 197 -23.49 -8.04 -9.61
CA THR A 197 -24.14 -7.56 -8.40
C THR A 197 -23.65 -6.17 -8.02
N ILE A 198 -22.32 -5.96 -8.04
CA ILE A 198 -21.71 -4.66 -7.73
C ILE A 198 -22.13 -3.59 -8.74
N SER A 199 -22.11 -3.93 -10.03
CA SER A 199 -22.47 -3.00 -11.10
C SER A 199 -23.94 -2.57 -11.04
N ARG A 200 -24.85 -3.48 -10.70
CA ARG A 200 -26.29 -3.17 -10.61
C ARG A 200 -26.68 -2.46 -9.33
N ALA A 201 -26.01 -2.75 -8.21
CA ALA A 201 -26.38 -2.20 -6.92
C ALA A 201 -25.86 -0.76 -6.69
N GLY A 202 -24.95 -0.28 -7.54
CA GLY A 202 -24.42 1.09 -7.49
C GLY A 202 -23.10 1.24 -6.73
N PRO A 203 -22.54 2.46 -6.73
CA PRO A 203 -21.17 2.71 -6.29
C PRO A 203 -20.95 2.47 -4.79
N ASP A 204 -21.94 2.79 -3.96
CA ASP A 204 -21.85 2.69 -2.50
C ASP A 204 -22.19 1.30 -1.95
N PHE A 205 -22.52 0.34 -2.81
CA PHE A 205 -22.92 -0.99 -2.37
C PHE A 205 -21.77 -1.73 -1.65
N PRO A 206 -21.98 -2.23 -0.41
CA PRO A 206 -20.90 -2.89 0.33
C PRO A 206 -20.42 -4.18 -0.35
N LEU A 207 -19.10 -4.31 -0.57
CA LEU A 207 -18.50 -5.54 -1.12
C LEU A 207 -18.78 -6.78 -0.26
N ALA A 208 -18.87 -6.58 1.06
CA ALA A 208 -19.23 -7.64 2.01
C ALA A 208 -20.66 -8.15 1.77
N GLN A 209 -21.58 -7.29 1.36
CA GLN A 209 -22.94 -7.70 1.03
C GLN A 209 -22.98 -8.44 -0.32
N ALA A 210 -22.36 -7.90 -1.37
CA ALA A 210 -22.22 -8.59 -2.66
C ALA A 210 -21.62 -10.00 -2.51
N TYR A 211 -20.62 -10.14 -1.62
CA TYR A 211 -20.03 -11.43 -1.30
C TYR A 211 -21.03 -12.41 -0.65
N ARG A 212 -21.88 -11.95 0.27
CA ARG A 212 -22.90 -12.78 0.94
C ARG A 212 -23.95 -13.24 -0.08
N ASP A 213 -24.37 -12.35 -0.96
CA ASP A 213 -25.35 -12.66 -2.00
C ASP A 213 -24.81 -13.75 -2.94
N VAL A 214 -23.56 -13.60 -3.40
CA VAL A 214 -22.90 -14.62 -4.24
C VAL A 214 -22.69 -15.92 -3.47
N ARG A 215 -22.34 -15.87 -2.18
CA ARG A 215 -22.18 -17.07 -1.35
C ARG A 215 -23.47 -17.87 -1.29
N ASP A 216 -24.62 -17.21 -1.13
CA ASP A 216 -25.89 -17.90 -0.99
C ASP A 216 -26.36 -18.50 -2.33
N VAL A 217 -26.10 -17.81 -3.45
CA VAL A 217 -26.30 -18.37 -4.80
C VAL A 217 -25.31 -19.50 -5.10
N ALA A 218 -24.05 -19.37 -4.69
CA ALA A 218 -23.01 -20.36 -4.92
C ALA A 218 -23.31 -21.70 -4.23
N LYS A 219 -23.96 -21.68 -3.06
CA LYS A 219 -24.43 -22.91 -2.38
C LYS A 219 -25.44 -23.67 -3.22
N VAL A 220 -26.37 -22.97 -3.86
CA VAL A 220 -27.41 -23.56 -4.70
C VAL A 220 -26.85 -24.06 -6.03
N ARG A 221 -25.94 -23.28 -6.64
CA ARG A 221 -25.37 -23.56 -7.97
C ARG A 221 -24.10 -24.42 -7.95
N GLY A 222 -23.63 -24.82 -6.77
CA GLY A 222 -22.40 -25.60 -6.62
C GLY A 222 -21.12 -24.84 -7.03
N TRP A 223 -21.13 -23.51 -6.98
CA TRP A 223 -19.97 -22.71 -7.39
C TRP A 223 -18.88 -22.68 -6.30
N ALA A 224 -17.62 -22.80 -6.72
CA ALA A 224 -16.49 -22.60 -5.83
C ALA A 224 -16.38 -21.11 -5.43
N TRP A 225 -16.73 -20.81 -4.18
CA TRP A 225 -16.69 -19.46 -3.60
C TRP A 225 -15.92 -19.47 -2.26
N PRO A 226 -14.68 -18.95 -2.20
CA PRO A 226 -13.83 -19.02 -1.01
C PRO A 226 -14.22 -17.97 0.03
N SER A 227 -13.44 -17.87 1.11
CA SER A 227 -13.69 -16.88 2.18
C SER A 227 -13.60 -15.44 1.69
N TYR A 228 -14.32 -14.53 2.35
CA TYR A 228 -14.33 -13.10 2.03
C TYR A 228 -12.93 -12.47 1.88
N PRO A 229 -11.93 -12.72 2.75
CA PRO A 229 -10.58 -12.18 2.55
C PRO A 229 -9.92 -12.60 1.23
N THR A 230 -10.24 -13.79 0.72
CA THR A 230 -9.71 -14.29 -0.56
C THR A 230 -10.34 -13.55 -1.73
N VAL A 231 -11.68 -13.38 -1.70
CA VAL A 231 -12.43 -12.62 -2.71
C VAL A 231 -12.02 -11.16 -2.69
N PHE A 232 -11.90 -10.55 -1.50
CA PHE A 232 -11.46 -9.18 -1.34
C PHE A 232 -10.05 -8.95 -1.87
N ARG A 233 -9.09 -9.86 -1.62
CA ARG A 233 -7.76 -9.77 -2.24
C ARG A 233 -7.80 -9.83 -3.76
N ARG A 234 -8.68 -10.66 -4.34
CA ARG A 234 -8.85 -10.71 -5.79
C ARG A 234 -9.43 -9.42 -6.33
N TRP A 235 -10.43 -8.85 -5.65
CA TRP A 235 -10.98 -7.54 -5.98
C TRP A 235 -9.91 -6.45 -5.88
N ASP A 236 -9.13 -6.45 -4.80
CA ASP A 236 -8.13 -5.42 -4.54
C ASP A 236 -6.98 -5.46 -5.54
N ALA A 237 -6.61 -6.65 -6.03
CA ALA A 237 -5.63 -6.83 -7.08
C ALA A 237 -6.08 -6.35 -8.47
N LEU A 238 -7.36 -5.99 -8.67
CA LEU A 238 -7.83 -5.46 -9.95
C LEU A 238 -7.26 -4.07 -10.23
N PRO A 239 -6.98 -3.74 -11.50
CA PRO A 239 -6.68 -2.38 -11.92
C PRO A 239 -7.75 -1.40 -11.45
N HIS A 240 -7.34 -0.18 -11.09
CA HIS A 240 -8.25 0.87 -10.64
C HIS A 240 -9.38 1.13 -11.65
N ALA A 241 -9.05 1.13 -12.94
CA ALA A 241 -10.04 1.29 -14.02
C ALA A 241 -11.15 0.22 -13.98
N GLN A 242 -10.80 -1.05 -13.81
CA GLN A 242 -11.79 -2.14 -13.72
C GLN A 242 -12.68 -2.01 -12.47
N LYS A 243 -12.12 -1.52 -11.35
CA LYS A 243 -12.91 -1.23 -10.15
C LYS A 243 -13.91 -0.10 -10.42
N LEU A 244 -13.51 0.94 -11.13
CA LEU A 244 -14.41 2.05 -11.51
C LEU A 244 -15.48 1.60 -12.49
N GLU A 245 -15.14 0.84 -13.53
CA GLU A 245 -16.10 0.30 -14.48
C GLU A 245 -17.16 -0.57 -13.79
N ALA A 246 -16.72 -1.46 -12.89
CA ALA A 246 -17.64 -2.29 -12.11
C ALA A 246 -18.55 -1.47 -11.20
N ARG A 247 -18.17 -0.26 -10.78
CA ARG A 247 -18.93 0.58 -9.83
C ARG A 247 -19.81 1.64 -10.47
N PHE A 248 -19.33 2.25 -11.55
CA PHE A 248 -19.90 3.45 -12.16
C PHE A 248 -20.34 3.22 -13.61
N GLY A 249 -20.02 2.05 -14.19
CA GLY A 249 -20.17 1.80 -15.62
C GLY A 249 -19.02 2.37 -16.43
N ARG A 250 -18.95 1.96 -17.70
CA ARG A 250 -17.83 2.25 -18.61
C ARG A 250 -17.67 3.75 -18.88
N ASP A 251 -18.75 4.44 -19.21
CA ASP A 251 -18.68 5.84 -19.64
C ASP A 251 -18.27 6.78 -18.51
N ARG A 252 -18.82 6.55 -17.31
CA ARG A 252 -18.46 7.33 -16.13
C ARG A 252 -17.05 7.00 -15.64
N ALA A 253 -16.64 5.73 -15.71
CA ALA A 253 -15.25 5.36 -15.44
C ALA A 253 -14.29 6.05 -16.41
N ALA A 254 -14.60 6.08 -17.70
CA ALA A 254 -13.81 6.78 -18.71
C ALA A 254 -13.69 8.28 -18.40
N LYS A 255 -14.79 8.95 -18.06
CA LYS A 255 -14.78 10.36 -17.65
C LYS A 255 -13.94 10.63 -16.39
N LEU A 256 -13.98 9.74 -15.41
CA LEU A 256 -13.21 9.88 -14.16
C LEU A 256 -11.72 9.59 -14.35
N LEU A 257 -11.36 8.74 -15.32
CA LEU A 257 -9.99 8.41 -15.66
C LEU A 257 -9.38 9.40 -16.66
N ALA A 258 -10.21 10.11 -17.42
CA ALA A 258 -9.77 11.14 -18.35
C ALA A 258 -9.16 12.31 -17.58
N GLN A 259 -7.94 12.69 -17.96
CA GLN A 259 -7.35 13.92 -17.47
C GLN A 259 -8.11 15.10 -18.08
N PRO A 260 -8.56 16.09 -17.28
CA PRO A 260 -9.15 17.30 -17.81
C PRO A 260 -8.18 17.98 -18.78
N VAL A 261 -8.61 18.17 -20.03
CA VAL A 261 -7.83 18.92 -21.01
C VAL A 261 -7.99 20.40 -20.69
N HIS A 262 -6.94 21.02 -20.16
CA HIS A 262 -6.88 22.47 -20.02
C HIS A 262 -6.54 23.07 -21.38
N ARG A 263 -7.44 23.91 -21.91
CA ARG A 263 -7.15 24.69 -23.10
C ARG A 263 -6.34 25.92 -22.68
N ASP A 264 -5.24 26.16 -23.39
CA ASP A 264 -4.51 27.42 -23.27
C ASP A 264 -5.37 28.55 -23.85
N LYS A 265 -5.47 29.65 -23.12
CA LYS A 265 -6.28 30.83 -23.46
C LYS A 265 -5.42 32.08 -23.64
N THR A 266 -4.09 31.96 -23.48
CA THR A 266 -3.16 33.10 -23.44
C THR A 266 -3.09 33.88 -24.75
N THR A 267 -3.47 33.27 -25.87
CA THR A 267 -3.48 33.90 -27.20
C THR A 267 -4.82 34.54 -27.55
N LEU A 268 -5.87 34.36 -26.74
CA LEU A 268 -7.21 34.88 -27.03
C LEU A 268 -7.37 36.30 -26.48
N ALA A 269 -7.81 37.22 -27.35
CA ALA A 269 -8.22 38.56 -26.93
C ALA A 269 -9.63 38.53 -26.30
N PRO A 270 -9.95 39.48 -25.39
CA PRO A 270 -11.32 39.67 -24.93
C PRO A 270 -12.28 39.89 -26.10
N LEU A 271 -13.46 39.26 -26.07
CA LEU A 271 -14.47 39.27 -27.14
C LEU A 271 -14.07 38.59 -28.45
N GLU A 272 -12.92 37.91 -28.52
CA GLU A 272 -12.57 37.12 -29.72
C GLU A 272 -13.51 35.91 -29.84
N ILE A 273 -13.78 35.22 -28.73
CA ILE A 273 -14.67 34.07 -28.69
C ILE A 273 -15.64 34.19 -27.52
N LEU A 274 -16.94 34.24 -27.81
CA LEU A 274 -18.00 34.08 -26.82
C LEU A 274 -18.55 32.66 -26.87
N SER A 275 -18.61 31.99 -25.72
CA SER A 275 -19.32 30.73 -25.55
C SER A 275 -20.76 31.01 -25.14
N LEU A 276 -21.72 30.53 -25.93
CA LEU A 276 -23.13 30.50 -25.55
C LEU A 276 -23.42 29.18 -24.85
N ASP A 277 -24.03 29.27 -23.68
CA ASP A 277 -24.52 28.12 -22.93
C ASP A 277 -25.90 28.41 -22.32
N GLY A 278 -26.66 27.35 -22.10
CA GLY A 278 -28.03 27.38 -21.60
C GLY A 278 -28.22 26.38 -20.47
N ARG A 279 -28.71 26.83 -19.31
CA ARG A 279 -28.99 25.94 -18.17
C ARG A 279 -30.35 26.21 -17.55
N THR A 280 -31.19 25.18 -17.55
CA THR A 280 -32.43 25.16 -16.76
C THR A 280 -32.10 25.15 -15.28
N LEU A 281 -32.57 26.15 -14.54
CA LEU A 281 -32.32 26.32 -13.12
C LEU A 281 -33.07 25.25 -12.31
N ASP A 282 -32.49 24.81 -11.19
CA ASP A 282 -33.02 23.72 -10.35
C ASP A 282 -34.04 24.22 -9.29
N PHE A 283 -34.60 25.41 -9.49
CA PHE A 283 -35.66 25.97 -8.64
C PHE A 283 -36.87 26.43 -9.47
N TRP A 284 -38.03 26.50 -8.81
CA TRP A 284 -39.29 26.92 -9.41
C TRP A 284 -39.49 28.42 -9.25
N THR A 285 -40.10 29.06 -10.25
CA THR A 285 -40.39 30.49 -10.26
C THR A 285 -41.76 30.74 -10.88
N ASP A 286 -42.52 31.68 -10.32
CA ASP A 286 -43.76 32.20 -10.92
C ASP A 286 -43.41 33.43 -11.75
N CYS A 287 -43.78 33.42 -13.03
CA CYS A 287 -43.51 34.52 -13.96
C CYS A 287 -44.65 35.54 -14.04
N GLY A 288 -45.64 35.46 -13.15
CA GLY A 288 -46.83 36.31 -13.11
C GLY A 288 -48.04 35.72 -13.85
N ASP A 289 -47.92 34.50 -14.38
CA ASP A 289 -48.99 33.72 -15.02
C ASP A 289 -49.63 32.69 -14.05
N GLY A 290 -49.18 32.65 -12.80
CA GLY A 290 -49.69 31.75 -11.77
C GLY A 290 -49.24 30.30 -11.94
N ARG A 291 -48.28 30.03 -12.85
CA ARG A 291 -47.71 28.70 -13.07
C ARG A 291 -46.27 28.67 -12.59
N ALA A 292 -45.96 27.66 -11.78
CA ALA A 292 -44.57 27.38 -11.42
C ALA A 292 -43.83 26.83 -12.64
N VAL A 293 -42.81 27.56 -13.11
CA VAL A 293 -41.94 27.15 -14.21
C VAL A 293 -40.48 27.11 -13.74
N ARG A 294 -39.67 26.28 -14.38
CA ARG A 294 -38.22 26.27 -14.20
C ARG A 294 -37.60 27.10 -15.30
N LEU A 295 -37.09 28.28 -14.94
CA LEU A 295 -36.45 29.17 -15.91
C LEU A 295 -35.14 28.57 -16.43
N THR A 296 -34.83 28.89 -17.67
CA THR A 296 -33.55 28.62 -18.32
C THR A 296 -32.75 29.90 -18.40
N MET A 297 -31.53 29.88 -17.87
CA MET A 297 -30.58 30.96 -18.01
C MET A 297 -29.77 30.74 -19.29
N LEU A 298 -29.83 31.69 -20.21
CA LEU A 298 -28.93 31.79 -21.34
C LEU A 298 -27.80 32.73 -20.97
N ALA A 299 -26.55 32.34 -21.22
CA ALA A 299 -25.39 33.16 -20.92
C ALA A 299 -24.39 33.15 -22.08
N LEU A 300 -23.82 34.33 -22.35
CA LEU A 300 -22.64 34.50 -23.18
C LEU A 300 -21.45 34.71 -22.26
N VAL A 301 -20.46 33.84 -22.35
CA VAL A 301 -19.25 33.86 -21.54
C VAL A 301 -18.05 34.10 -22.45
N ASP A 302 -17.27 35.13 -22.15
CA ASP A 302 -16.02 35.40 -22.85
C ASP A 302 -14.99 34.29 -22.55
N VAL A 303 -14.50 33.62 -23.58
CA VAL A 303 -13.61 32.48 -23.42
C VAL A 303 -12.25 32.91 -22.89
N ALA A 304 -11.76 34.10 -23.26
CA ALA A 304 -10.46 34.61 -22.82
C ALA A 304 -10.45 34.88 -21.29
N SER A 305 -11.45 35.61 -20.78
CA SER A 305 -11.51 36.04 -19.38
C SER A 305 -12.35 35.16 -18.44
N ASN A 306 -13.23 34.31 -18.98
CA ASN A 306 -14.32 33.60 -18.27
C ASN A 306 -15.37 34.53 -17.65
N VAL A 307 -15.47 35.78 -18.09
CA VAL A 307 -16.50 36.72 -17.63
C VAL A 307 -17.81 36.47 -18.38
N VAL A 308 -18.93 36.50 -17.66
CA VAL A 308 -20.26 36.50 -18.28
C VAL A 308 -20.47 37.88 -18.92
N ALA A 309 -20.35 37.95 -20.24
CA ALA A 309 -20.54 39.18 -21.02
C ALA A 309 -22.01 39.59 -21.08
N GLY A 310 -22.92 38.61 -21.08
CA GLY A 310 -24.36 38.87 -21.05
C GLY A 310 -25.14 37.64 -20.60
N TRP A 311 -26.34 37.85 -20.07
CA TRP A 311 -27.24 36.76 -19.71
C TRP A 311 -28.71 37.16 -19.83
N ARG A 312 -29.59 36.17 -19.99
CA ARG A 312 -31.05 36.33 -19.93
C ARG A 312 -31.69 35.14 -19.22
N LEU A 313 -32.82 35.41 -18.56
CA LEU A 313 -33.71 34.37 -18.05
C LEU A 313 -34.90 34.22 -19.00
N CYS A 314 -35.17 32.97 -19.37
CA CYS A 314 -36.18 32.58 -20.34
C CYS A 314 -37.03 31.44 -19.77
N GLN A 315 -38.31 31.34 -20.15
CA GLN A 315 -39.12 30.20 -19.74
C GLN A 315 -38.66 28.88 -20.40
N SER A 316 -38.05 28.97 -21.58
CA SER A 316 -37.43 27.86 -22.31
C SER A 316 -36.29 28.39 -23.17
N GLU A 317 -35.36 27.51 -23.56
CA GLU A 317 -34.33 27.82 -24.54
C GLU A 317 -34.97 28.07 -25.91
N ASN A 318 -34.86 29.30 -26.42
CA ASN A 318 -35.48 29.70 -27.67
C ASN A 318 -34.61 30.69 -28.46
N ALA A 319 -34.72 30.63 -29.79
CA ALA A 319 -33.89 31.42 -30.69
C ALA A 319 -34.10 32.93 -30.56
N SER A 320 -35.32 33.38 -30.24
CA SER A 320 -35.63 34.81 -30.10
C SER A 320 -34.85 35.43 -28.94
N ASP A 321 -34.87 34.79 -27.78
CA ASP A 321 -34.15 35.29 -26.61
C ASP A 321 -32.63 35.15 -26.76
N THR A 322 -32.15 34.11 -27.43
CA THR A 322 -30.74 34.00 -27.82
C THR A 322 -30.31 35.15 -28.73
N ALA A 323 -31.09 35.49 -29.76
CA ALA A 323 -30.79 36.61 -30.64
C ALA A 323 -30.81 37.95 -29.91
N ARG A 324 -31.76 38.14 -28.97
CA ARG A 324 -31.80 39.33 -28.12
C ARG A 324 -30.58 39.41 -27.20
N LEU A 325 -30.17 38.30 -26.58
CA LEU A 325 -28.97 38.24 -25.73
C LEU A 325 -27.71 38.63 -26.52
N ILE A 326 -27.54 38.09 -27.73
CA ILE A 326 -26.42 38.42 -28.62
C ILE A 326 -26.43 39.92 -28.94
N ARG A 327 -27.56 40.45 -29.38
CA ARG A 327 -27.67 41.88 -29.73
C ARG A 327 -27.33 42.77 -28.54
N ASP A 328 -27.93 42.52 -27.37
CA ASP A 328 -27.72 43.35 -26.19
C ASP A 328 -26.24 43.29 -25.71
N THR A 329 -25.58 42.13 -25.88
CA THR A 329 -24.16 41.98 -25.57
C THR A 329 -23.29 42.76 -26.57
N CYS A 330 -23.62 42.71 -27.86
CA CYS A 330 -22.92 43.50 -28.90
C CYS A 330 -23.11 45.01 -28.71
N GLU A 331 -24.30 45.45 -28.27
CA GLU A 331 -24.57 46.85 -27.95
C GLU A 331 -23.75 47.33 -26.76
N ALA A 332 -23.55 46.48 -25.74
CA ALA A 332 -22.81 46.83 -24.53
C ALA A 332 -21.28 46.81 -24.70
N PHE A 333 -20.74 45.84 -25.44
CA PHE A 333 -19.31 45.56 -25.45
C PHE A 333 -18.66 45.59 -26.85
N GLY A 334 -19.45 45.70 -27.92
CA GLY A 334 -18.99 45.62 -29.31
C GLY A 334 -19.16 44.23 -29.92
N ILE A 335 -18.88 44.13 -31.21
CA ILE A 335 -19.05 42.90 -31.99
C ILE A 335 -17.88 41.95 -31.68
N PHE A 336 -18.21 40.71 -31.29
CA PHE A 336 -17.25 39.63 -31.09
C PHE A 336 -16.94 38.88 -32.40
N ASP A 337 -15.80 38.19 -32.47
CA ASP A 337 -15.37 37.54 -33.72
C ASP A 337 -16.04 36.18 -33.94
N THR A 338 -16.12 35.35 -32.89
CA THR A 338 -16.64 33.98 -32.97
C THR A 338 -17.66 33.66 -31.87
N LEU A 339 -18.79 33.06 -32.28
CA LEU A 339 -19.73 32.43 -31.34
C LEU A 339 -19.47 30.93 -31.26
N TYR A 340 -19.11 30.44 -30.09
CA TYR A 340 -18.99 29.02 -29.79
C TYR A 340 -20.29 28.51 -29.16
N THR A 341 -20.87 27.46 -29.75
CA THR A 341 -22.04 26.74 -29.19
C THR A 341 -21.64 25.28 -29.01
N ASP A 342 -21.77 24.74 -27.79
CA ASP A 342 -21.39 23.35 -27.50
C ASP A 342 -22.51 22.38 -27.92
N ASN A 343 -22.68 22.17 -29.23
CA ASN A 343 -23.68 21.29 -29.81
C ASN A 343 -23.13 19.90 -30.20
N VAL A 344 -22.17 19.38 -29.43
CA VAL A 344 -21.48 18.13 -29.80
C VAL A 344 -22.36 16.88 -29.56
N LEU A 345 -23.45 16.99 -28.79
CA LEU A 345 -24.39 15.89 -28.49
C LEU A 345 -25.72 15.93 -29.28
N CYS A 346 -26.02 16.99 -30.03
CA CYS A 346 -27.30 17.10 -30.76
C CYS A 346 -27.31 16.46 -32.16
N ARG A 347 -26.20 15.88 -32.64
CA ARG A 347 -26.16 15.21 -33.96
C ARG A 347 -26.90 13.88 -34.01
N GLU A 348 -27.30 13.28 -32.89
CA GLU A 348 -28.08 12.03 -32.90
C GLU A 348 -29.60 12.26 -33.14
N ASN A 349 -30.13 13.47 -32.98
CA ASN A 349 -31.57 13.75 -33.09
C ASN A 349 -32.02 14.35 -34.45
N LEU A 350 -31.13 14.44 -35.44
CA LEU A 350 -31.45 14.88 -36.80
C LEU A 350 -31.42 13.74 -37.83
N ALA A 351 -31.29 12.49 -37.37
CA ALA A 351 -31.28 11.28 -38.20
C ALA A 351 -32.42 10.30 -37.84
N ALA A 352 -33.59 10.83 -37.49
CA ALA A 352 -34.84 10.07 -37.35
C ALA A 352 -35.91 10.60 -38.30
#